data_AF-A0A151DU69-F1
#
_entry.id   AF-A0A151DU69-F1
#
_cell.length_a   1.000
_cell.length_b   1.000
_cell.length_c   1.000
_cell.angle_alpha   90.00
_cell.angle_beta   90.00
_cell.angle_gamma   90.00
#
_symmetry.space_group_name_H-M   'P 1'
#
loop_
_entity.id
_entity.type
_entity.pdbx_description
1 polymer ?
#
loop_
_entity_poly.entity_id
_entity_poly.type
_entity_poly.pdbx_seq_one_letter_code
_entity_poly.pdbx_strand_id
1 'polypeptide(L)'
;MDRGVIPINKEYEIQYHYFEKDQRFKYFNRKFEIILVEKKSLKRNYIMHMDNADYREMMPHVYKASTGKKKHDFGVTTLNWNDIKTKFTDYIVAEMGEKNRENIKKAIGKLSSPKV
;
A
#
# COMPACT_ATOMS: atom_id res chain seq x y z
N MET A 1 15.55 -4.96 7.00
CA MET A 1 14.07 -4.94 7.01
C MET A 1 13.59 -3.64 7.65
N ASP A 2 12.52 -3.03 7.16
CA ASP A 2 11.92 -1.79 7.71
C ASP A 2 10.40 -1.94 7.78
N ARG A 3 9.76 -1.52 8.87
CA ARG A 3 8.32 -1.66 9.06
C ARG A 3 7.79 -0.58 10.00
N GLY A 4 6.55 -0.18 9.80
CA GLY A 4 5.95 0.83 10.67
C GLY A 4 4.47 1.06 10.42
N VAL A 5 3.94 2.01 11.17
CA VAL A 5 2.52 2.39 11.13
C VAL A 5 2.42 3.90 10.94
N ILE A 6 1.59 4.31 9.99
CA ILE A 6 1.33 5.71 9.66
C ILE A 6 -0.16 5.97 9.91
N PRO A 7 -0.53 6.75 10.93
CA PRO A 7 -1.93 7.08 11.17
C PRO A 7 -2.48 7.96 10.04
N ILE A 8 -3.66 7.61 9.54
CA ILE A 8 -4.45 8.48 8.65
C ILE A 8 -5.31 9.41 9.51
N ASN A 9 -6.05 8.84 10.46
CA ASN A 9 -6.88 9.55 11.43
C ASN A 9 -7.09 8.68 12.69
N LYS A 10 -8.10 9.03 13.51
CA LYS A 10 -8.44 8.29 14.74
C LYS A 10 -8.89 6.85 14.47
N GLU A 11 -9.53 6.61 13.33
CA GLU A 11 -10.16 5.34 12.95
C GLU A 11 -9.29 4.51 12.01
N TYR A 12 -8.36 5.11 11.25
CA TYR A 12 -7.62 4.41 10.19
C TYR A 12 -6.11 4.63 10.27
N GLU A 13 -5.36 3.62 9.83
CA GLU A 13 -3.90 3.65 9.70
C GLU A 13 -3.43 2.85 8.48
N ILE A 14 -2.21 3.16 8.05
CA ILE A 14 -1.45 2.40 7.08
C ILE A 14 -0.35 1.65 7.82
N GLN A 15 -0.26 0.35 7.62
CA GLN A 15 0.87 -0.46 8.08
C GLN A 15 1.73 -0.78 6.86
N TYR A 16 3.05 -0.56 6.96
CA TYR A 16 3.97 -0.89 5.87
C TYR A 16 5.03 -1.87 6.36
N HIS A 17 5.46 -2.72 5.44
CA HIS A 17 6.52 -3.68 5.64
C HIS A 17 7.38 -3.75 4.38
N TYR A 18 8.65 -3.39 4.54
CA TYR A 18 9.70 -3.46 3.54
C TYR A 18 10.68 -4.57 3.94
N PHE A 19 10.72 -5.62 3.13
CA PHE A 19 11.57 -6.76 3.36
C PHE A 19 13.04 -6.41 3.09
N GLU A 20 13.94 -7.36 3.36
CA GLU A 20 15.34 -7.18 3.01
C GLU A 20 15.54 -7.04 1.50
N LYS A 21 16.65 -6.40 1.14
CA LYS A 21 17.00 -6.21 -0.26
C LYS A 21 17.23 -7.57 -0.90
N ASP A 22 16.65 -7.77 -2.07
CA ASP A 22 16.76 -8.99 -2.84
C ASP A 22 17.03 -8.64 -4.31
N GLN A 23 18.20 -9.05 -4.79
CA GLN A 23 18.69 -8.76 -6.14
C GLN A 23 17.80 -9.36 -7.25
N ARG A 24 16.94 -10.33 -6.91
CA ARG A 24 16.00 -10.92 -7.86
C ARG A 24 14.89 -9.93 -8.24
N PHE A 25 14.58 -8.95 -7.40
CA PHE A 25 13.59 -7.94 -7.73
C PHE A 25 14.21 -6.80 -8.55
N LYS A 26 13.83 -6.72 -9.82
CA LYS A 26 14.38 -5.77 -10.80
C LYS A 26 13.87 -4.33 -10.62
N TYR A 27 12.61 -4.16 -10.21
CA TYR A 27 11.96 -2.84 -10.21
C TYR A 27 11.93 -2.16 -8.85
N PHE A 28 11.72 -2.90 -7.78
CA PHE A 28 11.83 -2.43 -6.41
C PHE A 28 12.79 -3.40 -5.75
N ASN A 29 13.94 -2.97 -5.23
CA ASN A 29 15.02 -3.87 -4.82
C ASN A 29 14.70 -4.75 -3.59
N ARG A 30 13.43 -4.88 -3.21
CA ARG A 30 12.89 -5.67 -2.12
C ARG A 30 11.39 -5.93 -2.34
N LYS A 31 10.86 -6.92 -1.64
CA LYS A 31 9.42 -7.07 -1.43
C LYS A 31 8.90 -5.95 -0.52
N PHE A 32 7.69 -5.47 -0.77
CA PHE A 32 6.95 -4.58 0.10
C PHE A 32 5.49 -4.99 0.23
N GLU A 33 4.91 -4.67 1.39
CA GLU A 33 3.50 -4.82 1.69
C GLU A 33 3.02 -3.54 2.40
N ILE A 34 1.93 -2.94 1.93
CA ILE A 34 1.34 -1.73 2.49
C ILE A 34 -0.15 -1.98 2.67
N ILE A 35 -0.61 -1.91 3.92
CA ILE A 35 -1.91 -2.40 4.35
C ILE A 35 -2.71 -1.25 4.95
N LEU A 36 -3.94 -1.03 4.46
CA LEU A 36 -4.92 -0.17 5.09
C LEU A 36 -5.69 -0.95 6.16
N VAL A 37 -5.72 -0.37 7.36
CA VAL A 37 -6.37 -0.96 8.53
C VAL A 37 -7.31 0.04 9.18
N GLU A 38 -8.49 -0.45 9.57
CA GLU A 38 -9.40 0.25 10.47
C GLU A 38 -9.15 -0.23 11.92
N LYS A 39 -8.96 0.74 12.80
CA LYS A 39 -8.76 0.59 14.25
C LYS A 39 -10.14 0.40 14.90
N LYS A 40 -10.53 -0.84 15.20
CA LYS A 40 -11.64 -1.10 16.14
C LYS A 40 -11.08 -1.33 17.53
N SER A 41 -11.84 -0.99 18.56
CA SER A 41 -11.41 -1.00 19.97
C SER A 41 -10.81 -2.32 20.44
N LEU A 42 -11.20 -3.45 19.84
CA LEU A 42 -10.76 -4.79 20.23
C LEU A 42 -10.01 -5.55 19.12
N LYS A 43 -10.03 -5.05 17.88
CA LYS A 43 -9.39 -5.72 16.75
C LYS A 43 -9.08 -4.75 15.62
N ARG A 44 -8.00 -5.03 14.90
CA ARG A 44 -7.67 -4.34 13.65
C ARG A 44 -8.44 -5.01 12.52
N ASN A 45 -9.23 -4.23 11.80
CA ASN A 45 -9.97 -4.70 10.65
C ASN A 45 -9.16 -4.42 9.38
N TYR A 46 -8.80 -5.49 8.66
CA TYR A 46 -8.06 -5.40 7.41
C TYR A 46 -9.01 -4.98 6.27
N ILE A 47 -8.65 -3.92 5.52
CA ILE A 47 -9.52 -3.37 4.46
C ILE A 47 -8.96 -3.65 3.08
N MET A 48 -7.69 -3.32 2.86
CA MET A 48 -7.00 -3.55 1.58
C MET A 48 -5.49 -3.51 1.78
N HIS A 49 -4.75 -4.09 0.84
CA HIS A 49 -3.30 -3.92 0.78
C HIS A 49 -2.83 -3.73 -0.65
N MET A 50 -1.62 -3.18 -0.74
CA MET A 50 -0.82 -3.12 -1.94
C MET A 50 0.50 -3.85 -1.67
N ASP A 51 0.87 -4.79 -2.53
CA ASP A 51 2.17 -5.45 -2.48
C ASP A 51 2.77 -5.53 -3.88
N ASN A 52 4.05 -5.89 -3.97
CA ASN A 52 4.70 -6.31 -5.21
C ASN A 52 4.97 -7.82 -5.20
N ALA A 53 3.89 -8.62 -5.10
CA ALA A 53 3.89 -10.09 -5.15
C ALA A 53 5.27 -10.75 -4.91
N ASP A 54 5.90 -11.33 -5.95
CA ASP A 54 7.21 -11.97 -5.85
C ASP A 54 8.19 -11.56 -6.96
N TYR A 55 9.37 -12.17 -6.98
CA TYR A 55 10.41 -11.91 -7.99
C TYR A 55 10.03 -12.41 -9.41
N ARG A 56 8.91 -13.10 -9.59
CA ARG A 56 8.40 -13.50 -10.91
C ARG A 56 7.37 -12.48 -11.38
N GLU A 57 6.50 -12.03 -10.47
CA GLU A 57 5.44 -11.06 -10.72
C GLU A 57 5.70 -9.76 -9.94
N MET A 58 6.75 -9.03 -10.31
CA MET A 58 7.24 -7.85 -9.57
C MET A 58 6.34 -6.60 -9.69
N MET A 59 5.18 -6.72 -10.31
CA MET A 59 4.26 -5.62 -10.52
C MET A 59 3.46 -5.39 -9.24
N PRO A 60 3.31 -4.12 -8.79
CA PRO A 60 2.44 -3.85 -7.67
C PRO A 60 0.99 -4.21 -7.99
N HIS A 61 0.26 -4.68 -6.98
CA HIS A 61 -1.15 -5.03 -7.07
C HIS A 61 -1.92 -4.50 -5.88
N VAL A 62 -3.19 -4.12 -6.06
CA VAL A 62 -4.09 -3.80 -4.94
C VAL A 62 -5.09 -4.95 -4.73
N TYR A 63 -5.21 -5.39 -3.48
CA TYR A 63 -6.14 -6.42 -3.05
C TYR A 63 -7.13 -5.84 -2.03
N LYS A 64 -8.41 -6.18 -2.17
CA LYS A 64 -9.45 -5.76 -1.22
C LYS A 64 -9.83 -6.93 -0.31
N ALA A 65 -9.89 -6.68 0.99
CA ALA A 65 -10.20 -7.69 2.01
C ALA A 65 -11.58 -8.33 1.81
N SER A 66 -12.59 -7.52 1.48
CA SER A 66 -13.98 -7.97 1.39
C SER A 66 -14.23 -8.98 0.27
N THR A 67 -13.39 -8.99 -0.77
CA THR A 67 -13.55 -9.88 -1.93
C THR A 67 -12.51 -10.98 -1.98
N GLY A 68 -11.39 -10.85 -1.25
CA GLY A 68 -10.24 -11.78 -1.32
C GLY A 68 -9.60 -11.88 -2.71
N LYS A 69 -10.07 -11.08 -3.68
CA LYS A 69 -9.67 -11.11 -5.09
C LYS A 69 -8.86 -9.87 -5.43
N LYS A 70 -7.87 -10.05 -6.31
CA LYS A 70 -7.10 -8.98 -6.95
C LYS A 70 -8.06 -7.94 -7.55
N LYS A 71 -7.98 -6.69 -7.09
CA LYS A 71 -8.87 -5.63 -7.57
C LYS A 71 -8.30 -4.95 -8.81
N HIS A 72 -7.00 -4.70 -8.84
CA HIS A 72 -6.34 -4.03 -9.96
C HIS A 72 -4.85 -4.36 -10.11
N ASP A 73 -4.43 -4.36 -11.37
CA ASP A 73 -3.04 -4.35 -11.85
C ASP A 73 -2.53 -2.92 -11.99
N PHE A 74 -1.41 -2.59 -11.34
CA PHE A 74 -0.64 -1.44 -11.78
C PHE A 74 0.10 -1.85 -13.05
N GLY A 75 -0.44 -1.47 -14.22
CA GLY A 75 0.18 -1.80 -15.52
C GLY A 75 1.66 -1.42 -15.62
N VAL A 76 2.39 -2.10 -16.52
CA VAL A 76 3.87 -2.09 -16.67
C VAL A 76 4.47 -0.68 -16.76
N THR A 77 3.70 0.30 -17.23
CA THR A 77 4.11 1.71 -17.34
C THR A 77 4.19 2.44 -15.99
N THR A 78 3.70 1.85 -14.89
CA THR A 78 3.61 2.50 -13.58
C THR A 78 4.59 1.91 -12.56
N LEU A 79 5.88 1.84 -12.91
CA LEU A 79 6.96 1.51 -11.95
C LEU A 79 7.52 2.75 -11.24
N ASN A 80 6.88 3.90 -11.45
CA ASN A 80 7.12 5.13 -10.74
C ASN A 80 6.40 5.09 -9.39
N TRP A 81 7.18 5.19 -8.30
CA TRP A 81 6.64 5.14 -6.93
C TRP A 81 5.61 6.25 -6.65
N ASN A 82 5.76 7.43 -7.25
CA ASN A 82 4.80 8.52 -7.04
C ASN A 82 3.46 8.22 -7.71
N ASP A 83 3.47 7.65 -8.91
CA ASP A 83 2.24 7.27 -9.61
C ASP A 83 1.53 6.11 -8.89
N ILE A 84 2.32 5.17 -8.35
CA ILE A 84 1.80 4.09 -7.48
C ILE A 84 1.09 4.67 -6.26
N LYS A 85 1.75 5.60 -5.54
CA LYS A 85 1.17 6.29 -4.38
C LYS A 85 -0.11 7.05 -4.72
N THR A 86 -0.14 7.75 -5.85
CA THR A 86 -1.33 8.50 -6.29
C THR A 86 -2.50 7.56 -6.56
N LYS A 87 -2.29 6.52 -7.37
CA LYS A 87 -3.34 5.52 -7.66
C LYS A 87 -3.80 4.79 -6.39
N PHE A 88 -2.88 4.41 -5.51
CA PHE A 88 -3.25 3.77 -4.23
C PHE A 88 -4.04 4.73 -3.32
N THR A 89 -3.70 6.02 -3.30
CA THR A 89 -4.50 7.06 -2.63
C THR A 89 -5.92 7.08 -3.16
N ASP A 90 -6.11 7.08 -4.49
CA ASP A 90 -7.46 7.10 -5.08
C ASP A 90 -8.28 5.85 -4.70
N TYR A 91 -7.65 4.66 -4.63
CA TYR A 91 -8.34 3.45 -4.15
C TYR A 91 -8.74 3.52 -2.68
N ILE A 92 -7.89 4.07 -1.82
CA ILE A 92 -8.20 4.26 -0.39
C ILE A 92 -9.31 5.31 -0.26
N VAL A 93 -9.26 6.39 -1.02
CA VAL A 93 -10.29 7.45 -1.02
C VAL A 93 -11.65 6.90 -1.47
N ALA A 94 -11.67 6.07 -2.51
CA ALA A 94 -12.90 5.40 -2.95
C ALA A 94 -13.51 4.50 -1.85
N GLU A 95 -12.69 3.98 -0.93
CA GLU A 95 -13.15 3.14 0.18
C GLU A 95 -13.57 3.96 1.41
N MET A 96 -12.79 5.00 1.77
CA MET A 96 -12.98 5.79 3.00
C MET A 96 -13.81 7.06 2.79
N GLY A 97 -14.12 7.40 1.54
CA GLY A 97 -14.82 8.61 1.13
C GLY A 97 -13.91 9.82 0.94
N GLU A 98 -14.33 10.70 0.02
CA GLU A 98 -13.60 11.89 -0.45
C GLU A 98 -13.18 12.85 0.67
N LYS A 99 -13.98 12.94 1.74
CA LYS A 99 -13.68 13.76 2.93
C LYS A 99 -12.33 13.44 3.60
N ASN A 100 -11.80 12.24 3.37
CA ASN A 100 -10.53 11.79 3.95
C ASN A 100 -9.32 12.02 3.03
N ARG A 101 -9.49 12.50 1.79
CA ARG A 101 -8.44 12.57 0.76
C ARG A 101 -7.15 13.21 1.25
N GLU A 102 -7.23 14.38 1.89
CA GLU A 102 -6.05 15.10 2.35
C GLU A 102 -5.28 14.35 3.44
N ASN A 103 -5.98 13.69 4.36
CA ASN A 103 -5.35 12.87 5.39
C ASN A 103 -4.68 11.63 4.79
N ILE A 104 -5.33 10.99 3.82
CA ILE A 104 -4.79 9.83 3.10
C ILE A 104 -3.54 10.24 2.32
N LYS A 105 -3.59 11.34 1.57
CA LYS A 105 -2.46 11.86 0.80
C LYS A 105 -1.26 12.17 1.69
N LYS A 106 -1.50 12.79 2.86
CA LYS A 106 -0.45 13.04 3.87
C LYS A 106 0.16 11.74 4.41
N ALA A 107 -0.66 10.73 4.70
CA ALA A 107 -0.19 9.45 5.22
C ALA A 107 0.62 8.67 4.17
N ILE A 108 0.08 8.53 2.95
CA ILE A 108 0.76 7.88 1.82
C ILE A 108 2.04 8.61 1.43
N GLY A 109 2.06 9.95 1.51
CA GLY A 109 3.23 10.77 1.21
C GLY A 109 4.45 10.45 2.09
N LYS A 110 4.24 9.91 3.29
CA LYS A 110 5.30 9.50 4.22
C LYS A 110 5.94 8.15 3.87
N LEU A 111 5.36 7.38 2.94
CA LEU A 111 5.93 6.10 2.51
C LEU A 111 7.19 6.35 1.66
N SER A 112 8.31 5.80 2.12
CA SER A 112 9.55 5.75 1.36
C SER A 112 9.40 4.85 0.13
N SER A 113 10.21 5.10 -0.88
CA SER A 113 10.28 4.20 -2.03
C SER A 113 10.99 2.91 -1.62
N PRO A 114 10.43 1.72 -1.94
CA PRO A 114 11.09 0.45 -1.66
C PRO A 114 12.34 0.23 -2.51
N LYS A 115 12.76 1.20 -3.36
CA LYS A 115 14.08 1.19 -4.02
C LYS A 115 15.23 1.67 -3.11
N VAL A 116 14.98 2.45 -2.06
CA VAL A 116 16.04 3.17 -1.30
C VAL A 116 16.64 2.31 -0.21
#